data_AF-A0A820RYL3-F1
#
_entry.id   AF-A0A820RYL3-F1
#
_cell.length_a   1.000
_cell.length_b   1.000
_cell.length_c   1.000
_cell.angle_alpha   90.00
_cell.angle_beta   90.00
_cell.angle_gamma   90.00
#
_symmetry.space_group_name_H-M   'P 1'
#
loop_
_entity.id
_entity.type
_entity.pdbx_description
1 polymer ?
#
loop_
_entity_poly.entity_id
_entity_poly.type
_entity_poly.pdbx_seq_one_letter_code
_entity_poly.pdbx_strand_id
1 'polypeptide(L)'
;HICRCCELAAENVTSLDCFKRARIIKINPSLAQEPLRYLTLSYNKILLTPTPALESVLFYKLDPKYLRRNQLEWAATKAGAAELGTV
;
A
#
# COMPACT_ATOMS: atom_id res chain seq x y z
N HIS A 1 16.68 -4.39 3.71
CA HIS A 1 16.86 -4.04 2.30
C HIS A 1 15.75 -4.64 1.46
N ILE A 2 15.00 -3.81 0.73
CA ILE A 2 14.09 -4.27 -0.32
C ILE A 2 14.95 -4.68 -1.52
N CYS A 3 14.67 -5.84 -2.11
CA CYS A 3 15.43 -6.34 -3.25
C CYS A 3 14.88 -5.74 -4.56
N ARG A 4 15.77 -5.50 -5.54
CA ARG A 4 15.43 -4.99 -6.87
C ARG A 4 14.30 -5.79 -7.56
N CYS A 5 14.22 -7.10 -7.33
CA CYS A 5 13.16 -7.93 -7.88
C CYS A 5 11.76 -7.53 -7.35
N CYS A 6 11.66 -7.01 -6.12
CA CYS A 6 10.39 -6.55 -5.54
C CYS A 6 9.91 -5.25 -6.20
N GLU A 7 10.84 -4.34 -6.51
CA GLU A 7 10.55 -3.09 -7.23
C GLU A 7 10.05 -3.39 -8.65
N LEU A 8 10.77 -4.23 -9.40
CA LEU A 8 10.38 -4.65 -10.76
C LEU A 8 9.03 -5.38 -10.78
N ALA A 9 8.78 -6.25 -9.79
CA ALA A 9 7.49 -6.91 -9.66
C ALA A 9 6.36 -5.91 -9.42
N ALA A 10 6.59 -4.88 -8.58
CA ALA A 10 5.61 -3.83 -8.34
C ALA A 10 5.34 -3.02 -9.60
N GLU A 11 6.38 -2.59 -10.33
CA GLU A 11 6.25 -1.90 -11.62
C GLU A 11 5.43 -2.73 -12.62
N ASN A 12 5.73 -4.02 -12.75
CA ASN A 12 4.97 -4.93 -13.61
C ASN A 12 3.49 -5.02 -13.22
N VAL A 13 3.18 -5.11 -11.92
CA VAL A 13 1.78 -5.12 -11.45
C VAL A 13 1.07 -3.82 -11.81
N THR A 14 1.74 -2.67 -11.68
CA THR A 14 1.13 -1.37 -12.03
C THR A 14 0.82 -1.22 -13.52
N SER A 15 1.51 -1.99 -14.37
CA SER A 15 1.29 -2.01 -15.82
C SER A 15 0.02 -2.77 -16.24
N LEU A 16 -0.54 -3.62 -15.37
CA LEU A 16 -1.72 -4.42 -15.65
C LEU A 16 -2.98 -3.55 -15.75
N ASP A 17 -3.86 -3.85 -16.71
CA ASP A 17 -5.08 -3.06 -16.90
C ASP A 17 -6.05 -3.16 -15.70
N CYS A 18 -6.05 -4.29 -15.00
CA CYS A 18 -6.84 -4.43 -13.77
C CYS A 18 -6.36 -3.46 -12.68
N PHE A 19 -5.05 -3.25 -12.53
CA PHE A 19 -4.48 -2.26 -11.61
C PHE A 19 -4.85 -0.84 -12.05
N LYS A 20 -4.68 -0.53 -13.35
CA LYS A 20 -5.00 0.79 -13.90
C LYS A 20 -6.44 1.18 -13.63
N ARG A 21 -7.39 0.27 -13.86
CA ARG A 21 -8.84 0.47 -13.64
C ARG A 21 -9.24 0.47 -12.16
N ALA A 22 -8.51 -0.25 -11.30
CA ALA A 22 -8.85 -0.34 -9.88
C ALA A 22 -8.69 1.01 -9.18
N ARG A 23 -9.68 1.36 -8.36
CA ARG A 23 -9.63 2.54 -7.45
C ARG A 23 -9.15 2.18 -6.05
N ILE A 24 -9.36 0.94 -5.64
CA ILE A 24 -9.03 0.40 -4.31
C ILE A 24 -8.25 -0.89 -4.53
N ILE A 25 -7.12 -1.05 -3.84
CA ILE A 25 -6.24 -2.22 -3.98
C ILE A 25 -5.90 -2.75 -2.60
N LYS A 26 -6.05 -4.06 -2.40
CA LYS A 26 -5.62 -4.74 -1.18
C LYS A 26 -4.24 -5.35 -1.36
N ILE A 27 -3.32 -5.07 -0.44
CA ILE A 27 -1.93 -5.55 -0.49
C ILE A 27 -1.51 -6.01 0.92
N ASN A 28 -0.79 -7.13 1.02
CA ASN A 28 -0.33 -7.68 2.31
C ASN A 28 0.78 -6.80 2.90
N PRO A 29 0.98 -6.78 4.23
CA PRO A 29 1.97 -5.94 4.91
C PRO A 29 3.41 -6.49 4.88
N SER A 30 3.74 -7.45 4.00
CA SER A 30 5.11 -8.00 3.91
C SER A 30 6.07 -6.99 3.27
N LEU A 31 7.36 -7.05 3.65
CA LEU A 31 8.40 -6.16 3.10
C LEU A 31 8.51 -6.26 1.57
N ALA A 32 8.35 -7.46 1.00
CA ALA A 32 8.41 -7.67 -0.44
C ALA A 32 7.30 -6.94 -1.23
N GLN A 33 6.18 -6.60 -0.57
CA GLN A 33 5.07 -5.89 -1.21
C GLN A 33 5.04 -4.39 -0.89
N GLU A 34 5.98 -3.90 -0.09
CA GLU A 34 6.08 -2.48 0.24
C GLU A 34 6.20 -1.57 -0.99
N PRO A 35 7.01 -1.90 -2.02
CA PRO A 35 7.05 -1.09 -3.23
C PRO A 35 5.70 -0.96 -3.93
N LEU A 36 4.88 -2.02 -3.93
CA LEU A 36 3.55 -1.99 -4.53
C LEU A 36 2.56 -1.17 -3.69
N ARG A 37 2.67 -1.20 -2.35
CA ARG A 37 1.90 -0.30 -1.46
C ARG A 37 2.23 1.17 -1.75
N TYR A 38 3.53 1.48 -1.86
CA TYR A 38 3.99 2.82 -2.22
C TYR A 38 3.48 3.27 -3.60
N LEU A 39 3.61 2.42 -4.63
CA LEU A 39 3.13 2.76 -5.97
C LEU A 39 1.60 2.93 -5.96
N THR A 40 0.85 2.07 -5.26
CA THR A 40 -0.62 2.22 -5.13
C THR A 40 -1.00 3.60 -4.62
N LEU A 41 -0.37 4.05 -3.54
CA LEU A 41 -0.62 5.38 -2.98
C LEU A 41 -0.15 6.50 -3.93
N SER A 42 1.02 6.34 -4.55
CA SER A 42 1.59 7.30 -5.52
C SER A 42 0.74 7.46 -6.79
N TYR A 43 0.03 6.41 -7.21
CA TYR A 43 -0.96 6.45 -8.29
C TYR A 43 -2.33 6.99 -7.84
N ASN A 44 -2.41 7.61 -6.65
CA ASN A 44 -3.65 8.14 -6.04
C ASN A 44 -4.76 7.09 -5.89
N LYS A 45 -4.40 5.83 -5.59
CA LYS A 45 -5.36 4.75 -5.34
C LYS A 45 -5.46 4.47 -3.83
N ILE A 46 -6.64 4.05 -3.39
CA ILE A 46 -6.86 3.68 -1.99
C ILE A 46 -6.19 2.33 -1.73
N LEU A 47 -5.39 2.27 -0.67
CA LEU A 47 -4.73 1.05 -0.21
C LEU A 47 -5.52 0.44 0.96
N LEU A 48 -5.77 -0.86 0.88
CA LEU A 48 -6.20 -1.68 2.00
C LEU A 48 -5.05 -2.62 2.40
N THR A 49 -4.60 -2.55 3.65
CA THR A 49 -3.58 -3.46 4.17
C THR A 49 -4.11 -4.18 5.40
N PRO A 50 -4.00 -5.53 5.46
CA PRO A 50 -4.41 -6.29 6.63
C PRO A 50 -3.80 -5.75 7.92
N THR A 51 -4.63 -5.64 8.95
CA THR A 51 -4.20 -5.42 10.33
C THR A 51 -3.53 -6.68 10.90
N PRO A 52 -2.81 -6.58 12.02
CA PRO A 52 -2.43 -7.75 12.81
C PRO A 52 -3.63 -8.62 13.18
N ALA A 53 -3.45 -9.96 13.20
CA ALA A 53 -4.53 -10.94 13.35
C ALA A 53 -5.34 -10.85 14.66
N LEU A 54 -4.86 -10.12 15.66
CA LEU A 54 -5.52 -9.93 16.96
C LEU A 54 -6.37 -8.66 17.02
N GLU A 55 -6.45 -7.88 15.94
CA GLU A 55 -7.29 -6.68 15.89
C GLU A 55 -8.73 -7.00 15.52
N SER A 56 -9.67 -6.21 16.06
CA SER A 56 -11.10 -6.34 15.75
C SER A 56 -11.45 -5.90 14.32
N VAL A 57 -10.57 -5.15 13.67
CA VAL A 57 -10.73 -4.63 12.32
C VAL A 57 -9.83 -5.42 11.37
N LEU A 58 -10.29 -5.67 10.14
CA LEU A 58 -9.58 -6.53 9.19
C LEU A 58 -8.51 -5.81 8.35
N PHE A 59 -8.68 -4.51 8.09
CA PHE A 59 -7.79 -3.73 7.23
C PHE A 59 -7.61 -2.30 7.74
N TYR A 60 -6.38 -1.80 7.63
CA TYR A 60 -6.13 -0.37 7.55
C TYR A 60 -6.44 0.12 6.15
N LYS A 61 -7.23 1.20 6.07
CA LYS A 61 -7.52 1.94 4.83
C LYS A 61 -6.69 3.22 4.79
N LEU A 62 -5.88 3.35 3.75
CA LEU A 62 -5.13 4.56 3.45
C LEU A 62 -5.65 5.18 2.16
N ASP A 63 -6.19 6.40 2.28
CA ASP A 63 -6.68 7.20 1.16
C ASP A 63 -5.69 8.35 0.90
N PRO A 64 -4.98 8.37 -0.25
CA PRO A 64 -3.97 9.37 -0.55
C PRO A 64 -4.45 10.81 -0.44
N LYS A 65 -5.77 11.08 -0.56
CA LYS A 65 -6.29 12.44 -0.43
C LYS A 65 -6.14 13.03 0.98
N TYR A 66 -5.92 12.19 2.00
CA TYR A 66 -5.67 12.60 3.38
C TYR A 66 -4.18 12.53 3.76
N LEU A 67 -3.31 12.10 2.83
CA LEU A 67 -1.88 11.96 3.05
C LEU A 67 -1.12 13.10 2.37
N ARG A 68 -0.07 13.58 3.02
CA ARG A 68 0.90 14.48 2.38
C ARG A 68 1.83 13.66 1.50
N ARG A 69 2.37 14.26 0.42
CA ARG A 69 3.31 13.59 -0.49
C ARG A 69 4.52 12.98 0.21
N ASN A 70 5.06 13.65 1.23
CA ASN A 70 6.19 13.15 2.01
C ASN A 70 5.82 12.03 3.01
N GLN A 71 4.54 11.70 3.15
CA GLN A 71 4.08 10.59 4.00
C GLN A 71 3.91 9.29 3.22
N LEU A 72 3.95 9.29 1.89
CA LEU A 72 3.59 8.11 1.09
C LEU A 72 4.54 6.94 1.32
N GLU A 73 5.84 7.20 1.47
CA GLU A 73 6.83 6.17 1.81
C GLU A 73 6.55 5.57 3.19
N TRP A 74 6.29 6.41 4.20
CA TRP A 74 5.96 5.95 5.55
C TRP A 74 4.65 5.14 5.56
N ALA A 75 3.61 5.66 4.92
CA ALA A 75 2.29 5.03 4.78
C ALA A 75 2.35 3.67 4.07
N ALA A 76 3.34 3.43 3.21
CA ALA A 76 3.56 2.15 2.57
C ALA A 76 4.20 1.11 3.50
N THR A 77 4.84 1.50 4.60
CA THR A 77 5.38 0.56 5.58
C THR A 77 4.26 -0.07 6.42
N LYS A 78 4.54 -1.21 7.06
CA LYS A 78 3.59 -1.81 8.03
C LYS A 78 3.27 -0.86 9.20
N ALA A 79 4.29 -0.18 9.73
CA ALA A 79 4.15 0.71 10.88
C ALA A 79 3.33 1.96 10.52
N GLY A 80 3.67 2.61 9.41
CA GLY A 80 2.93 3.78 8.96
C GLY A 80 1.51 3.46 8.50
N ALA A 81 1.25 2.28 7.96
CA ALA A 81 -0.12 1.82 7.69
C ALA A 81 -0.97 1.72 8.97
N ALA A 82 -0.39 1.25 10.07
CA ALA A 82 -1.07 1.19 11.37
C ALA A 82 -1.25 2.57 12.02
N GLU A 83 -0.30 3.48 11.81
CA GLU A 83 -0.35 4.83 12.38
C GLU A 83 -1.31 5.77 11.62
N LEU A 84 -1.24 5.75 10.28
CA LEU A 84 -1.95 6.69 9.41
C LEU A 84 -3.24 6.11 8.81
N GLY A 85 -3.42 4.80 8.94
CA GLY A 85 -4.59 4.09 8.43
C GLY A 85 -5.85 4.39 9.23
N THR A 86 -6.97 4.46 8.52
CA THR A 86 -8.31 4.46 9.13
C THR A 86 -8.86 3.05 9.16
N VAL A 87 -9.66 2.76 10.18
CA VAL A 87 -10.44 1.52 10.32
C VAL A 87 -11.84 1.67 9.77
#